data_AF-A0A1V5LHY5-F1
#
_entry.id   AF-A0A1V5LHY5-F1
#
_cell.length_a   1.000
_cell.length_b   1.000
_cell.length_c   1.000
_cell.angle_alpha   90.00
_cell.angle_beta   90.00
_cell.angle_gamma   90.00
#
_symmetry.space_group_name_H-M   'P 1'
#
loop_
_entity.id
_entity.type
_entity.pdbx_description
1 polymer ?
#
loop_
_entity_poly.entity_id
_entity_poly.type
_entity_poly.pdbx_seq_one_letter_code
_entity_poly.pdbx_strand_id
1 'polypeptide(L)'
;MASHNETVPGYRCISRLHEGKLCTVWLAEDTRTRARAAVKLFTPPDNVSGQAEIIFRRECAISIDLHHPHIVRFLHAGDYRGQLYIAMEYVAGRDAQDLLSYSGCTLSPRVVTSIARQTLEALDHAHRRSIVHRDIKPSNLLLDGTAPDYHVKVTDFGIARLYRAARISGITRMNDVRGTPWFMPPEQAVNCRDVDHRADLFSLGATMYHLLTGRFVYDIPMGTPQDRLLDYVQPALVVPITARGVPLPRSLASFVMRAVDADPNQRFQSAREMCIALDALPL
;
A
#
# COMPACT_ATOMS: atom_id res chain seq x y z
N MET A 1 -26.91 7.22 -25.19
CA MET A 1 -26.14 7.36 -23.94
C MET A 1 -26.21 6.04 -23.18
N ALA A 2 -25.35 5.07 -23.52
CA ALA A 2 -25.41 3.73 -22.93
C ALA A 2 -24.74 3.73 -21.54
N SER A 3 -25.54 3.55 -20.48
CA SER A 3 -25.06 3.30 -19.13
C SER A 3 -24.32 1.95 -19.09
N HIS A 4 -22.99 1.98 -19.24
CA HIS A 4 -22.15 0.80 -19.12
C HIS A 4 -21.98 0.46 -17.63
N ASN A 5 -22.98 -0.18 -17.02
CA ASN A 5 -22.76 -0.90 -15.76
C ASN A 5 -22.00 -2.18 -16.09
N GLU A 6 -20.67 -2.08 -16.20
CA GLU A 6 -19.80 -3.25 -16.23
C GLU A 6 -20.15 -4.14 -15.03
N THR A 7 -20.51 -5.38 -15.30
CA THR A 7 -20.89 -6.36 -14.27
C THR A 7 -19.88 -7.49 -14.39
N VAL A 8 -19.24 -7.84 -13.28
CA VAL A 8 -18.45 -9.08 -13.17
C VAL A 8 -19.30 -10.16 -12.52
N PRO A 9 -18.95 -11.46 -12.63
CA PRO A 9 -19.71 -12.52 -12.00
C PRO A 9 -19.97 -12.24 -10.52
N GLY A 10 -21.25 -12.21 -10.13
CA GLY A 10 -21.67 -11.95 -8.75
C GLY A 10 -21.68 -10.48 -8.30
N TYR A 11 -21.18 -9.52 -9.08
CA TYR A 11 -21.12 -8.11 -8.66
C TYR A 11 -21.53 -7.14 -9.78
N ARG A 12 -22.46 -6.24 -9.43
CA ARG A 12 -22.89 -5.13 -10.29
C ARG A 12 -22.11 -3.87 -9.93
N CYS A 13 -21.25 -3.36 -10.81
CA CYS A 13 -20.54 -2.10 -10.57
C CYS A 13 -21.52 -0.92 -10.62
N ILE A 14 -21.38 0.00 -9.66
CA ILE A 14 -22.23 1.17 -9.44
C ILE A 14 -21.51 2.44 -9.87
N SER A 15 -20.29 2.65 -9.37
CA SER A 15 -19.50 3.86 -9.64
C SER A 15 -18.01 3.57 -9.53
N ARG A 16 -17.18 4.32 -10.26
CA ARG A 16 -15.72 4.22 -10.12
C ARG A 16 -15.29 4.88 -8.81
N LEU A 17 -14.45 4.18 -8.06
CA LEU A 17 -13.77 4.70 -6.87
C LEU A 17 -12.38 5.23 -7.21
N HIS A 18 -11.67 4.52 -8.11
CA HIS A 18 -10.34 4.89 -8.55
C HIS A 18 -10.08 4.40 -9.97
N GLU A 19 -9.37 5.19 -10.78
CA GLU A 19 -8.94 4.82 -12.12
C GLU A 19 -7.41 4.93 -12.20
N GLY A 20 -6.75 3.78 -12.31
CA GLY A 20 -5.31 3.66 -12.41
C GLY A 20 -4.91 3.01 -13.74
N LYS A 21 -3.65 3.19 -14.15
CA LYS A 21 -3.13 2.65 -15.42
C LYS A 21 -3.23 1.12 -15.53
N LEU A 22 -3.20 0.41 -14.41
CA LEU A 22 -3.17 -1.05 -14.36
C LEU A 22 -4.49 -1.67 -13.87
N CYS A 23 -5.36 -0.87 -13.27
CA CYS A 23 -6.64 -1.33 -12.79
C CYS A 23 -7.60 -0.17 -12.55
N THR A 24 -8.89 -0.48 -12.62
CA THR A 24 -9.95 0.40 -12.15
C THR A 24 -10.61 -0.24 -10.93
N VAL A 25 -10.83 0.54 -9.88
CA VAL A 25 -11.56 0.10 -8.68
C VAL A 25 -12.97 0.66 -8.75
N TRP A 26 -13.96 -0.21 -8.62
CA TRP A 26 -15.38 0.12 -8.65
C TRP A 26 -16.03 -0.13 -7.30
N LEU A 27 -16.91 0.77 -6.88
CA LEU A 27 -17.96 0.45 -5.93
C LEU A 27 -18.92 -0.48 -6.66
N ALA A 28 -19.18 -1.64 -6.08
CA ALA A 28 -20.08 -2.63 -6.61
C ALA A 28 -21.03 -3.12 -5.53
N GLU A 29 -22.03 -3.87 -5.97
CA GLU A 29 -22.99 -4.52 -5.11
C GLU A 29 -23.05 -6.01 -5.46
N ASP A 30 -22.91 -6.86 -4.44
CA ASP A 30 -23.13 -8.30 -4.55
C ASP A 30 -24.57 -8.55 -5.01
N THR A 31 -24.74 -9.25 -6.14
CA THR A 31 -26.05 -9.43 -6.77
C THR A 31 -26.98 -10.34 -5.99
N ARG A 32 -26.45 -11.16 -5.09
CA ARG A 32 -27.21 -12.07 -4.22
C ARG A 32 -27.53 -11.45 -2.87
N THR A 33 -26.54 -10.84 -2.22
CA THR A 33 -26.68 -10.33 -0.85
C THR A 33 -27.03 -8.85 -0.77
N ARG A 34 -26.92 -8.11 -1.88
CA ARG A 34 -27.06 -6.65 -1.96
C ARG A 34 -26.02 -5.89 -1.12
N ALA A 35 -25.01 -6.58 -0.59
CA ALA A 35 -23.93 -5.96 0.17
C ALA A 35 -23.01 -5.14 -0.74
N ARG A 36 -22.46 -4.04 -0.23
CA ARG A 36 -21.45 -3.25 -0.94
C ARG A 36 -20.10 -3.98 -0.97
N ALA A 37 -19.42 -3.88 -2.10
CA ALA A 37 -18.08 -4.42 -2.32
C ALA A 37 -17.24 -3.41 -3.13
N ALA A 38 -15.92 -3.52 -3.02
CA ALA A 38 -15.00 -2.89 -3.95
C ALA A 38 -14.50 -3.95 -4.95
N VAL A 39 -14.63 -3.68 -6.25
CA VAL A 39 -14.18 -4.57 -7.32
C VAL A 39 -13.03 -3.91 -8.06
N LYS A 40 -11.84 -4.49 -7.93
CA LYS A 40 -10.64 -4.11 -8.67
C LYS A 40 -10.57 -4.91 -9.95
N LEU A 41 -10.78 -4.24 -11.08
CA LEU A 41 -10.66 -4.77 -12.45
C LEU A 41 -9.26 -4.47 -12.98
N PHE A 42 -8.51 -5.50 -13.37
CA PHE A 42 -7.16 -5.32 -13.90
C PHE A 42 -7.21 -5.07 -15.40
N THR A 43 -6.37 -4.17 -15.92
CA THR A 43 -6.25 -4.00 -17.37
C THR A 43 -5.53 -5.22 -17.94
N PRO A 44 -6.10 -5.94 -18.93
CA PRO A 44 -5.42 -7.07 -19.55
C PRO A 44 -4.10 -6.60 -20.17
N PRO A 45 -2.94 -7.23 -19.90
CA PRO A 45 -1.76 -6.97 -20.70
C PRO A 45 -2.00 -7.40 -22.14
N ASP A 46 -1.40 -6.69 -23.10
CA ASP A 46 -1.57 -6.92 -24.55
C ASP A 46 -1.26 -8.37 -24.99
N ASN A 47 -0.57 -9.16 -24.15
CA ASN A 47 -0.31 -10.58 -24.31
C ASN A 47 -0.41 -11.32 -22.97
N VAL A 48 -1.59 -11.82 -22.59
CA VAL A 48 -1.74 -12.68 -21.41
C VAL A 48 -1.18 -14.08 -21.75
N SER A 49 0.06 -14.36 -21.34
CA SER A 49 0.51 -15.76 -21.26
C SER A 49 -0.24 -16.46 -20.11
N GLY A 50 -0.64 -17.72 -20.27
CA GLY A 50 -1.36 -18.48 -19.22
C GLY A 50 -0.64 -18.57 -17.87
N GLN A 51 0.66 -18.25 -17.81
CA GLN A 51 1.43 -18.15 -16.56
C GLN A 51 0.96 -16.99 -15.65
N ALA A 52 0.49 -15.88 -16.22
CA ALA A 52 0.00 -14.74 -15.47
C ALA A 52 -1.25 -15.10 -14.64
N GLU A 53 -2.17 -15.87 -15.24
CA GLU A 53 -3.39 -16.33 -14.58
C GLU A 53 -3.10 -17.33 -13.45
N ILE A 54 -2.18 -18.28 -13.68
CA ILE A 54 -1.78 -19.27 -12.67
C ILE A 54 -1.23 -18.58 -11.42
N ILE A 55 -0.34 -17.60 -11.62
CA ILE A 55 0.22 -16.86 -10.50
C ILE A 55 -0.85 -15.98 -9.86
N PHE A 56 -1.72 -15.35 -10.64
CA PHE A 56 -2.82 -14.57 -10.09
C PHE A 56 -3.71 -15.39 -9.15
N ARG A 57 -4.10 -16.59 -9.56
CA ARG A 57 -4.90 -17.50 -8.72
C ARG A 57 -4.14 -17.91 -7.45
N ARG A 58 -2.84 -18.22 -7.56
CA ARG A 58 -2.00 -18.58 -6.41
C ARG A 58 -1.91 -17.45 -5.38
N GLU A 59 -1.73 -16.23 -5.84
CA GLU A 59 -1.60 -15.05 -4.98
C GLU A 59 -2.93 -14.65 -4.32
N CYS A 60 -4.04 -14.78 -5.06
CA CYS A 60 -5.38 -14.61 -4.50
C CYS A 60 -5.64 -15.63 -3.38
N ALA A 61 -5.23 -16.90 -3.57
CA ALA A 61 -5.38 -17.94 -2.55
C ALA A 61 -4.64 -17.58 -1.25
N ILE A 62 -3.45 -16.99 -1.33
CA ILE A 62 -2.67 -16.55 -0.15
C ILE A 62 -3.38 -15.39 0.57
N SER A 63 -4.10 -14.54 -0.16
CA SER A 63 -4.80 -13.38 0.39
C SER A 63 -6.13 -13.74 1.06
N ILE A 64 -6.75 -14.87 0.68
CA ILE A 64 -8.01 -15.34 1.27
C ILE A 64 -7.86 -15.63 2.77
N ASP A 65 -6.72 -16.18 3.20
CA ASP A 65 -6.49 -16.60 4.58
C ASP A 65 -6.07 -15.45 5.53
N LEU A 66 -5.96 -14.22 5.02
CA LEU A 66 -5.66 -13.03 5.81
C LEU A 66 -6.96 -12.45 6.41
N HIS A 67 -7.30 -12.91 7.61
CA HIS A 67 -8.44 -12.41 8.38
C HIS A 67 -7.97 -11.61 9.59
N HIS A 68 -8.10 -10.29 9.50
CA HIS A 68 -7.70 -9.36 10.56
C HIS A 68 -8.55 -8.07 10.50
N PRO A 69 -8.93 -7.45 11.63
CA PRO A 69 -9.74 -6.22 11.63
C PRO A 69 -9.14 -5.10 10.78
N HIS A 70 -7.81 -4.95 10.84
CA HIS A 70 -7.06 -3.91 10.11
C HIS A 70 -6.57 -4.33 8.71
N ILE A 71 -7.08 -5.42 8.14
CA ILE A 71 -6.83 -5.83 6.76
C ILE A 71 -8.15 -5.77 6.00
N VAL A 72 -8.13 -5.21 4.78
CA VAL A 72 -9.30 -5.26 3.89
C VAL A 72 -9.57 -6.73 3.54
N ARG A 73 -10.77 -7.19 3.91
CA ARG A 73 -11.20 -8.56 3.68
C ARG A 73 -11.35 -8.83 2.20
N PHE A 74 -10.58 -9.79 1.71
CA PHE A 74 -10.76 -10.39 0.41
C PHE A 74 -12.07 -11.18 0.38
N LEU A 75 -12.87 -11.02 -0.67
CA LEU A 75 -14.14 -11.75 -0.83
C LEU A 75 -14.03 -12.81 -1.92
N HIS A 76 -13.56 -12.42 -3.10
CA HIS A 76 -13.51 -13.30 -4.26
C HIS A 76 -12.51 -12.78 -5.30
N ALA A 77 -12.01 -13.66 -6.15
CA ALA A 77 -11.34 -13.26 -7.38
C ALA A 77 -11.72 -14.21 -8.51
N GLY A 78 -11.64 -13.71 -9.73
CA GLY A 78 -11.92 -14.50 -10.91
C GLY A 78 -11.40 -13.87 -12.18
N ASP A 79 -11.73 -14.51 -13.29
CA ASP A 79 -11.59 -13.99 -14.64
C ASP A 79 -12.98 -13.70 -15.21
N TYR A 80 -13.12 -12.58 -15.90
CA TYR A 80 -14.28 -12.29 -16.70
C TYR A 80 -13.87 -11.72 -18.05
N ARG A 81 -14.11 -12.49 -19.12
CA ARG A 81 -13.77 -12.11 -20.51
C ARG A 81 -12.27 -11.82 -20.69
N GLY A 82 -11.40 -12.58 -20.03
CA GLY A 82 -9.95 -12.36 -20.07
C GLY A 82 -9.49 -11.19 -19.21
N GLN A 83 -10.38 -10.63 -18.39
CA GLN A 83 -10.09 -9.59 -17.43
C GLN A 83 -10.12 -10.15 -16.01
N LEU A 84 -8.97 -10.14 -15.35
CA LEU A 84 -8.85 -10.54 -13.95
C LEU A 84 -9.54 -9.50 -13.06
N TYR A 85 -10.20 -9.97 -12.00
CA TYR A 85 -10.81 -9.11 -11.01
C TYR A 85 -10.65 -9.64 -9.59
N ILE A 86 -10.63 -8.72 -8.63
CA ILE A 86 -10.68 -9.01 -7.19
C ILE A 86 -11.85 -8.23 -6.60
N ALA A 87 -12.76 -8.94 -5.93
CA ALA A 87 -13.77 -8.37 -5.07
C ALA A 87 -13.30 -8.41 -3.62
N MET A 88 -13.44 -7.29 -2.93
CA MET A 88 -13.03 -7.09 -1.55
C MET A 88 -14.12 -6.31 -0.80
N GLU A 89 -14.07 -6.29 0.54
CA GLU A 89 -14.99 -5.47 1.31
C GLU A 89 -14.86 -3.99 0.90
N TYR A 90 -15.99 -3.29 0.87
CA TYR A 90 -16.00 -1.85 0.65
C TYR A 90 -15.77 -1.12 1.97
N VAL A 91 -14.77 -0.24 2.01
CA VAL A 91 -14.52 0.68 3.14
C VAL A 91 -15.05 2.06 2.73
N ALA A 92 -16.03 2.58 3.48
CA ALA A 92 -16.81 3.76 3.09
C ALA A 92 -16.09 5.11 3.29
N GLY A 93 -14.94 5.11 3.95
CA GLY A 93 -14.15 6.32 4.18
C GLY A 93 -13.15 6.62 3.07
N ARG A 94 -12.05 7.30 3.43
CA ARG A 94 -11.02 7.77 2.50
C ARG A 94 -9.67 7.14 2.83
N ASP A 95 -8.71 7.23 1.94
CA ASP A 95 -7.35 6.82 2.27
C ASP A 95 -6.57 7.92 3.03
N ALA A 96 -5.42 7.56 3.59
CA ALA A 96 -4.59 8.52 4.33
C ALA A 96 -3.97 9.62 3.45
N GLN A 97 -3.84 9.40 2.13
CA GLN A 97 -3.38 10.43 1.19
C GLN A 97 -4.44 11.52 1.00
N ASP A 98 -5.70 11.12 0.85
CA ASP A 98 -6.84 12.03 0.77
C ASP A 98 -7.02 12.80 2.08
N LEU A 99 -6.82 12.14 3.23
CA LEU A 99 -6.86 12.81 4.53
C LEU A 99 -5.76 13.89 4.64
N LEU A 100 -4.52 13.58 4.23
CA LEU A 100 -3.42 14.53 4.24
C LEU A 100 -3.72 15.76 3.36
N SER A 101 -4.27 15.52 2.17
CA SER A 101 -4.61 16.56 1.19
C SER A 101 -5.71 17.49 1.72
N TYR A 102 -6.71 16.92 2.41
CA TYR A 102 -7.80 17.68 3.03
C TYR A 102 -7.36 18.48 4.26
N SER A 103 -6.34 18.01 4.99
CA SER A 103 -5.91 18.59 6.28
C SER A 103 -4.85 19.70 6.15
N GLY A 104 -4.52 20.15 4.94
CA GLY A 104 -3.51 21.19 4.72
C GLY A 104 -2.06 20.68 4.73
N CYS A 105 -1.84 19.47 4.20
CA CYS A 105 -0.53 18.86 3.94
C CYS A 105 0.27 18.36 5.15
N THR A 106 -0.29 18.38 6.37
CA THR A 106 0.29 17.69 7.54
C THR A 106 -0.82 17.12 8.43
N LEU A 107 -0.50 16.04 9.16
CA LEU A 107 -1.37 15.46 10.18
C LEU A 107 -0.72 15.54 11.56
N SER A 108 -1.54 15.65 12.61
CA SER A 108 -1.02 15.67 13.98
C SER A 108 -0.29 14.37 14.35
N PRO A 109 0.74 14.43 15.20
CA PRO A 109 1.43 13.24 15.72
C PRO A 109 0.47 12.15 16.22
N ARG A 110 -0.56 12.52 16.97
CA ARG A 110 -1.56 11.60 17.51
C ARG A 110 -2.33 10.82 16.44
N VAL A 111 -2.70 11.48 15.34
CA VAL A 111 -3.39 10.83 14.22
C VAL A 111 -2.44 9.87 13.50
N VAL A 112 -1.20 10.31 13.23
CA VAL A 112 -0.22 9.47 12.52
C VAL A 112 0.17 8.24 13.32
N THR A 113 0.40 8.37 14.63
CA THR A 113 0.73 7.22 15.48
C THR A 113 -0.46 6.26 15.63
N SER A 114 -1.70 6.76 15.70
CA SER A 114 -2.90 5.91 15.67
C SER A 114 -3.01 5.08 14.39
N ILE A 115 -2.79 5.70 13.22
CA ILE A 115 -2.78 5.02 11.93
C ILE A 115 -1.65 3.97 11.87
N ALA A 116 -0.45 4.35 12.31
CA ALA A 116 0.71 3.47 12.30
C ALA A 116 0.52 2.25 13.21
N ARG A 117 -0.04 2.42 14.42
CA ARG A 117 -0.30 1.33 15.37
C ARG A 117 -1.20 0.26 14.76
N GLN A 118 -2.33 0.64 14.18
CA GLN A 118 -3.28 -0.27 13.54
C GLN A 118 -2.67 -0.94 12.28
N THR A 119 -1.86 -0.20 11.53
CA THR A 119 -1.12 -0.75 10.38
C THR A 119 -0.09 -1.80 10.83
N LEU A 120 0.60 -1.58 11.96
CA LEU A 120 1.56 -2.54 12.51
C LEU A 120 0.89 -3.83 12.98
N GLU A 121 -0.32 -3.76 13.52
CA GLU A 121 -1.10 -4.96 13.86
C GLU A 121 -1.45 -5.79 12.62
N ALA A 122 -1.86 -5.12 11.53
CA ALA A 122 -2.09 -5.79 10.24
C ALA A 122 -0.80 -6.41 9.67
N LEU A 123 0.31 -5.67 9.69
CA LEU A 123 1.60 -6.15 9.20
C LEU A 123 2.12 -7.33 10.02
N ASP A 124 2.06 -7.27 11.36
CA ASP A 124 2.46 -8.38 12.22
C ASP A 124 1.65 -9.65 11.94
N HIS A 125 0.33 -9.51 11.74
CA HIS A 125 -0.53 -10.64 11.37
C HIS A 125 -0.10 -11.30 10.05
N ALA A 126 0.22 -10.49 9.03
CA ALA A 126 0.66 -10.96 7.71
C ALA A 126 2.08 -11.53 7.73
N HIS A 127 3.02 -10.86 8.41
CA HIS A 127 4.43 -11.25 8.50
C HIS A 127 4.60 -12.61 9.18
N ARG A 128 3.80 -12.92 10.21
CA ARG A 128 3.77 -14.25 10.86
C ARG A 128 3.35 -15.39 9.91
N ARG A 129 2.72 -15.07 8.78
CA ARG A 129 2.34 -15.99 7.70
C ARG A 129 3.28 -15.90 6.50
N SER A 130 4.44 -15.26 6.66
CA SER A 130 5.43 -15.01 5.61
C SER A 130 4.90 -14.22 4.41
N ILE A 131 3.89 -13.36 4.65
CA ILE A 131 3.32 -12.48 3.63
C ILE A 131 3.87 -11.08 3.85
N VAL A 132 4.58 -10.54 2.86
CA VAL A 132 5.12 -9.17 2.84
C VAL A 132 4.28 -8.33 1.88
N HIS A 133 3.88 -7.12 2.29
CA HIS A 133 3.01 -6.26 1.50
C HIS A 133 3.73 -5.60 0.32
N ARG A 134 4.93 -5.06 0.53
CA ARG A 134 5.85 -4.44 -0.47
C ARG A 134 5.39 -3.13 -1.11
N ASP A 135 4.27 -2.55 -0.68
CA ASP A 135 3.69 -1.31 -1.21
C ASP A 135 2.90 -0.56 -0.14
N ILE A 136 3.42 -0.50 1.09
CA ILE A 136 2.81 0.32 2.14
C ILE A 136 3.00 1.80 1.79
N LYS A 137 1.91 2.54 1.72
CA LYS A 137 1.86 3.98 1.41
C LYS A 137 0.51 4.56 1.84
N PRO A 138 0.36 5.89 1.99
CA PRO A 138 -0.88 6.50 2.44
C PRO A 138 -2.13 6.07 1.66
N SER A 139 -2.05 5.92 0.33
CA SER A 139 -3.21 5.53 -0.49
C SER A 139 -3.64 4.07 -0.32
N ASN A 140 -2.86 3.25 0.38
CA ASN A 140 -3.19 1.86 0.71
C ASN A 140 -3.67 1.70 2.17
N LEU A 141 -3.80 2.80 2.90
CA LEU A 141 -4.32 2.84 4.27
C LEU A 141 -5.71 3.48 4.25
N LEU A 142 -6.75 2.65 4.17
CA LEU A 142 -8.14 3.10 4.17
C LEU A 142 -8.57 3.45 5.59
N LEU A 143 -9.23 4.58 5.76
CA LEU A 143 -9.64 5.15 7.05
C LEU A 143 -11.16 5.24 7.08
N ASP A 144 -11.79 4.51 7.99
CA ASP A 144 -13.22 4.64 8.30
C ASP A 144 -13.41 5.40 9.62
N GLY A 145 -14.54 6.11 9.76
CA GLY A 145 -14.83 6.94 10.93
C GLY A 145 -14.24 8.36 10.87
N THR A 146 -13.97 8.95 12.04
CA THR A 146 -13.55 10.36 12.18
C THR A 146 -12.32 10.50 13.06
N ALA A 147 -11.51 11.55 12.82
CA ALA A 147 -10.34 11.84 13.64
C ALA A 147 -10.71 12.04 15.12
N PRO A 148 -9.84 11.61 16.06
CA PRO A 148 -8.60 10.85 15.87
C PRO A 148 -8.81 9.33 15.77
N ASP A 149 -10.04 8.86 15.94
CA ASP A 149 -10.42 7.45 16.14
C ASP A 149 -10.74 6.73 14.83
N TYR A 150 -9.96 7.00 13.78
CA TYR A 150 -10.10 6.29 12.51
C TYR A 150 -9.86 4.80 12.71
N HIS A 151 -10.74 3.98 12.15
CA HIS A 151 -10.50 2.56 11.99
C HIS A 151 -9.73 2.34 10.68
N VAL A 152 -8.48 1.91 10.78
CA VAL A 152 -7.60 1.70 9.63
C VAL A 152 -7.76 0.30 9.07
N LYS A 153 -7.85 0.20 7.74
CA LYS A 153 -7.77 -1.06 6.99
C LYS A 153 -6.72 -0.93 5.89
N VAL A 154 -5.73 -1.82 5.95
CA VAL A 154 -4.68 -1.93 4.93
C VAL A 154 -5.23 -2.74 3.76
N THR A 155 -5.16 -2.18 2.56
CA THR A 155 -5.62 -2.83 1.30
C THR A 155 -4.45 -3.33 0.47
N ASP A 156 -4.71 -4.03 -0.64
CA ASP A 156 -3.71 -4.42 -1.65
C ASP A 156 -2.58 -5.36 -1.17
N PHE A 157 -2.78 -6.10 -0.07
CA PHE A 157 -1.87 -7.18 0.35
C PHE A 157 -1.60 -8.17 -0.79
N GLY A 158 -0.32 -8.43 -1.07
CA GLY A 158 0.10 -9.40 -2.07
C GLY A 158 -0.15 -9.00 -3.54
N ILE A 159 -0.94 -7.95 -3.80
CA ILE A 159 -1.31 -7.53 -5.17
C ILE A 159 -0.10 -6.96 -5.94
N ALA A 160 0.88 -6.38 -5.25
CA ALA A 160 2.15 -5.98 -5.87
C ALA A 160 2.92 -7.17 -6.49
N ARG A 161 2.79 -8.38 -5.91
CA ARG A 161 3.42 -9.61 -6.45
C ARG A 161 2.64 -10.13 -7.66
N LEU A 162 1.31 -10.05 -7.63
CA LEU A 162 0.41 -10.31 -8.76
C LEU A 162 0.77 -9.48 -10.01
N TYR A 163 0.98 -8.18 -9.86
CA TYR A 163 1.36 -7.31 -10.97
C TYR A 163 2.71 -7.67 -11.60
N ARG A 164 3.68 -8.10 -10.79
CA ARG A 164 5.01 -8.50 -11.28
C ARG A 164 4.94 -9.84 -12.01
N ALA A 165 4.10 -10.74 -11.51
CA ALA A 165 3.88 -12.05 -12.09
C ALA A 165 3.16 -12.01 -13.45
N ALA A 166 2.19 -11.09 -13.60
CA ALA A 166 1.48 -10.88 -14.86
C ALA A 166 2.37 -10.39 -16.02
N ARG A 167 3.62 -9.98 -15.74
CA ARG A 167 4.61 -9.50 -16.72
C ARG A 167 5.72 -10.50 -17.03
N ILE A 168 5.58 -11.77 -16.64
CA ILE A 168 6.62 -12.80 -16.79
C ILE A 168 6.89 -13.22 -18.25
N SER A 169 6.20 -12.66 -19.26
CA SER A 169 6.64 -12.79 -20.65
C SER A 169 7.75 -11.77 -20.99
N GLY A 170 8.96 -12.02 -20.52
CA GLY A 170 10.20 -11.47 -21.06
C GLY A 170 10.38 -9.95 -20.88
N ILE A 171 11.42 -9.59 -20.13
CA ILE A 171 11.80 -8.21 -19.80
C ILE A 171 10.87 -7.62 -18.73
N THR A 172 11.22 -7.89 -17.46
CA THR A 172 10.97 -6.91 -16.40
C THR A 172 11.78 -5.66 -16.75
N ARG A 173 11.27 -4.83 -17.67
CA ARG A 173 11.84 -3.50 -17.88
C ARG A 173 11.73 -2.85 -16.51
N MET A 174 12.86 -2.43 -15.96
CA MET A 174 12.95 -1.67 -14.71
C MET A 174 12.01 -0.43 -14.73
N ASN A 175 11.49 -0.05 -15.90
CA ASN A 175 10.45 0.96 -16.15
C ASN A 175 9.07 0.71 -15.51
N ASP A 176 8.76 -0.46 -14.94
CA ASP A 176 7.50 -0.67 -14.19
C ASP A 176 7.71 -1.11 -12.74
N VAL A 177 8.82 -0.69 -12.11
CA VAL A 177 8.82 -0.56 -10.66
C VAL A 177 7.88 0.61 -10.30
N ARG A 178 6.57 0.37 -10.40
CA ARG A 178 5.51 1.25 -9.90
C ARG A 178 5.22 0.91 -8.43
N GLY A 179 6.26 0.93 -7.61
CA GLY A 179 6.07 1.47 -6.27
C GLY A 179 5.95 2.98 -6.42
N THR A 180 5.34 3.65 -5.45
CA THR A 180 5.53 5.09 -5.32
C THR A 180 6.95 5.23 -4.72
N PRO A 181 8.02 5.50 -5.52
CA PRO A 181 9.43 5.37 -5.11
C PRO A 181 9.74 6.13 -3.82
N TRP A 182 8.99 7.19 -3.56
CA TRP A 182 8.99 7.96 -2.33
C TRP A 182 8.76 7.17 -1.03
N PHE A 183 8.22 5.94 -1.07
CA PHE A 183 8.02 5.07 0.10
C PHE A 183 8.83 3.76 0.02
N MET A 184 9.61 3.59 -1.05
CA MET A 184 10.33 2.35 -1.32
C MET A 184 11.65 2.29 -0.52
N PRO A 185 11.96 1.19 0.17
CA PRO A 185 13.27 1.03 0.76
C PRO A 185 14.37 0.82 -0.30
N PRO A 186 15.62 1.25 -0.07
CA PRO A 186 16.70 1.13 -1.05
C PRO A 186 16.96 -0.29 -1.55
N GLU A 187 16.92 -1.28 -0.66
CA GLU A 187 17.14 -2.68 -1.03
C GLU A 187 16.05 -3.22 -1.99
N GLN A 188 14.83 -2.68 -1.93
CA GLN A 188 13.76 -3.05 -2.86
C GLN A 188 13.99 -2.49 -4.27
N ALA A 189 14.65 -1.33 -4.39
CA ALA A 189 15.02 -0.77 -5.68
C ALA A 189 16.11 -1.61 -6.38
N VAL A 190 17.02 -2.20 -5.60
CA VAL A 190 18.10 -3.07 -6.10
C VAL A 190 17.60 -4.49 -6.40
N ASN A 191 16.94 -5.13 -5.42
CA ASN A 191 16.42 -6.49 -5.58
C ASN A 191 14.99 -6.59 -5.04
N CYS A 192 14.04 -6.42 -5.94
CA CYS A 192 12.63 -6.46 -5.58
C CYS A 192 12.08 -7.87 -5.24
N ARG A 193 12.82 -8.95 -5.50
CA ARG A 193 12.35 -10.34 -5.32
C ARG A 193 12.55 -10.85 -3.90
N ASP A 194 13.72 -10.54 -3.34
CA ASP A 194 14.20 -11.12 -2.08
C ASP A 194 14.07 -10.17 -0.88
N VAL A 195 13.23 -9.14 -1.00
CA VAL A 195 12.89 -8.28 0.15
C VAL A 195 12.04 -9.03 1.17
N ASP A 196 12.51 -8.96 2.42
CA ASP A 196 11.82 -9.49 3.59
C ASP A 196 10.82 -8.49 4.18
N HIS A 197 10.22 -8.84 5.32
CA HIS A 197 9.20 -8.04 6.00
C HIS A 197 9.68 -6.68 6.50
N ARG A 198 10.99 -6.46 6.65
CA ARG A 198 11.57 -5.17 7.10
C ARG A 198 11.42 -4.09 6.03
N ALA A 199 11.15 -4.47 4.78
CA ALA A 199 10.77 -3.52 3.73
C ALA A 199 9.44 -2.80 4.05
N ASP A 200 8.45 -3.51 4.59
CA ASP A 200 7.16 -2.91 4.98
C ASP A 200 7.32 -1.93 6.14
N LEU A 201 8.26 -2.19 7.05
CA LEU A 201 8.56 -1.31 8.19
C LEU A 201 9.19 0.00 7.74
N PHE A 202 10.09 -0.05 6.76
CA PHE A 202 10.61 1.15 6.10
C PHE A 202 9.49 1.92 5.42
N SER A 203 8.67 1.23 4.61
CA SER A 203 7.58 1.88 3.87
C SER A 203 6.54 2.51 4.80
N LEU A 204 6.27 1.91 5.96
CA LEU A 204 5.45 2.53 7.01
C LEU A 204 6.16 3.73 7.65
N GLY A 205 7.46 3.65 7.93
CA GLY A 205 8.24 4.80 8.38
C GLY A 205 8.20 5.97 7.40
N ALA A 206 8.36 5.71 6.11
CA ALA A 206 8.25 6.71 5.05
C ALA A 206 6.83 7.26 4.92
N THR A 207 5.81 6.42 5.17
CA THR A 207 4.41 6.83 5.24
C THR A 207 4.19 7.81 6.40
N MET A 208 4.67 7.48 7.60
CA MET A 208 4.61 8.36 8.77
C MET A 208 5.34 9.68 8.50
N TYR A 209 6.55 9.62 7.91
CA TYR A 209 7.31 10.80 7.52
C TYR A 209 6.47 11.73 6.64
N HIS A 210 5.81 11.17 5.62
CA HIS A 210 4.99 11.94 4.70
C HIS A 210 3.76 12.55 5.36
N LEU A 211 3.05 11.76 6.17
CA LEU A 211 1.86 12.26 6.87
C LEU A 211 2.19 13.36 7.89
N LEU A 212 3.36 13.29 8.55
CA LEU A 212 3.79 14.30 9.53
C LEU A 212 4.30 15.58 8.86
N THR A 213 4.96 15.48 7.70
CA THR A 213 5.71 16.61 7.13
C THR A 213 5.14 17.16 5.83
N GLY A 214 4.27 16.42 5.15
CA GLY A 214 3.84 16.69 3.77
C GLY A 214 4.95 16.51 2.74
N ARG A 215 6.14 16.07 3.15
CA ARG A 215 7.33 15.86 2.31
C ARG A 215 7.68 14.37 2.30
N PHE A 216 8.49 13.94 1.35
CA PHE A 216 8.88 12.53 1.25
C PHE A 216 10.25 12.28 1.89
N VAL A 217 10.63 11.02 2.09
CA VAL A 217 11.98 10.68 2.58
C VAL A 217 13.07 10.98 1.55
N TYR A 218 12.71 10.94 0.25
CA TYR A 218 13.59 11.26 -0.86
C TYR A 218 13.14 12.56 -1.55
N ASP A 219 14.08 13.45 -1.84
CA ASP A 219 13.85 14.62 -2.69
C ASP A 219 14.01 14.23 -4.16
N ILE A 220 12.91 13.80 -4.78
CA ILE A 220 12.85 13.49 -6.21
C ILE A 220 12.41 14.75 -6.95
N PRO A 221 13.24 15.31 -7.86
CA PRO A 221 12.89 16.52 -8.60
C PRO A 221 11.61 16.34 -9.43
N MET A 222 10.80 17.39 -9.47
CA MET A 222 9.62 17.45 -10.34
C MET A 222 10.03 17.28 -11.81
N GLY A 223 9.29 16.45 -12.55
CA GLY A 223 9.60 16.15 -13.95
C GLY A 223 10.66 15.07 -14.18
N THR A 224 11.17 14.43 -13.11
CA THR A 224 12.04 13.26 -13.24
C THR A 224 11.37 12.17 -14.10
N PRO A 225 12.00 11.72 -15.20
CA PRO A 225 11.47 10.64 -16.02
C PRO A 225 11.22 9.36 -15.23
N GLN A 226 10.17 8.62 -15.58
CA GLN A 226 9.71 7.43 -14.84
C GLN A 226 10.81 6.36 -14.70
N ASP A 227 11.62 6.20 -15.74
CA ASP A 227 12.74 5.25 -15.81
C ASP A 227 13.94 5.67 -14.95
N ARG A 228 13.96 6.90 -14.45
CA ARG A 228 15.02 7.45 -13.58
C ARG A 228 14.61 7.64 -12.13
N LEU A 229 13.35 7.38 -11.78
CA LEU A 229 12.86 7.58 -10.42
C LEU A 229 13.61 6.75 -9.38
N LEU A 230 14.03 5.53 -9.74
CA LEU A 230 14.77 4.64 -8.84
C LEU A 230 16.19 5.13 -8.56
N ASP A 231 16.76 5.99 -9.42
CA ASP A 231 18.06 6.62 -9.18
C ASP A 231 18.06 7.43 -7.87
N TYR A 232 16.89 7.83 -7.36
CA TYR A 232 16.77 8.60 -6.12
C TYR A 232 16.51 7.74 -4.88
N VAL A 233 16.24 6.45 -5.05
CA VAL A 233 15.96 5.54 -3.93
C VAL A 233 17.28 4.94 -3.45
N GLN A 234 18.09 5.78 -2.78
CA GLN A 234 19.43 5.42 -2.31
C GLN A 234 19.61 5.77 -0.82
N PRO A 235 20.46 5.02 -0.09
CA PRO A 235 20.77 5.28 1.32
C PRO A 235 21.16 6.73 1.60
N ALA A 236 22.07 7.28 0.79
CA ALA A 236 22.63 8.61 0.98
C ALA A 236 21.64 9.76 0.71
N LEU A 237 20.46 9.46 0.14
CA LEU A 237 19.46 10.46 -0.24
C LEU A 237 18.27 10.50 0.71
N VAL A 238 18.29 9.72 1.80
CA VAL A 238 17.28 9.82 2.87
C VAL A 238 17.46 11.16 3.58
N VAL A 239 16.46 12.04 3.48
CA VAL A 239 16.48 13.37 4.09
C VAL A 239 16.05 13.26 5.56
N PRO A 240 16.86 13.73 6.53
CA PRO A 240 16.48 13.74 7.94
C PRO A 240 15.16 14.47 8.16
N ILE A 241 14.24 13.88 8.94
CA ILE A 241 12.91 14.47 9.16
C ILE A 241 12.98 15.86 9.81
N THR A 242 14.00 16.10 10.63
CA THR A 242 14.27 17.41 11.25
C THR A 242 14.61 18.51 10.24
N ALA A 243 15.13 18.15 9.06
CA ALA A 243 15.41 19.10 7.99
C ALA A 243 14.15 19.58 7.27
N ARG A 244 12.97 19.00 7.55
CA ARG A 244 11.69 19.43 6.96
C ARG A 244 11.06 20.64 7.65
N GLY A 245 11.62 21.11 8.76
CA GLY A 245 11.16 22.32 9.45
C GLY A 245 9.81 22.19 10.18
N VAL A 246 9.27 20.97 10.31
CA VAL A 246 8.04 20.71 11.08
C VAL A 246 8.40 20.43 12.54
N PRO A 247 7.79 21.13 13.52
CA PRO A 247 8.05 20.90 14.93
C PRO A 247 7.47 19.54 15.35
N LEU A 248 8.35 18.60 15.71
CA LEU A 248 7.99 17.25 16.15
C LEU A 248 8.68 16.91 17.48
N PRO A 249 8.04 16.12 18.38
CA PRO A 249 8.73 15.54 19.53
C PRO A 249 9.98 14.78 19.08
N ARG A 250 11.11 14.98 19.77
CA ARG A 250 12.39 14.36 19.42
C ARG A 250 12.30 12.83 19.36
N SER A 251 11.57 12.23 20.31
CA SER A 251 11.30 10.79 20.37
C SER A 251 10.62 10.27 19.10
N LEU A 252 9.58 10.96 18.61
CA LEU A 252 8.87 10.61 17.39
C LEU A 252 9.76 10.78 16.15
N ALA A 253 10.53 11.88 16.08
CA ALA A 253 11.47 12.09 14.98
C ALA A 253 12.52 10.96 14.91
N SER A 254 13.11 10.58 16.04
CA SER A 254 14.06 9.47 16.13
C SER A 254 13.41 8.12 15.78
N PHE A 255 12.18 7.88 16.22
CA PHE A 255 11.42 6.68 15.88
C PHE A 255 11.23 6.54 14.37
N VAL A 256 10.76 7.60 13.70
CA VAL A 256 10.56 7.61 12.24
C VAL A 256 11.89 7.40 11.52
N MET A 257 12.95 8.09 11.95
CA MET A 257 14.28 7.94 11.33
C MET A 257 14.86 6.53 11.49
N ARG A 258 14.62 5.85 12.61
CA ARG A 258 14.99 4.43 12.79
C ARG A 258 14.21 3.52 11.84
N ALA A 259 12.92 3.79 11.64
CA ALA A 259 12.11 3.01 10.71
C ALA A 259 12.61 3.13 9.26
N VAL A 260 13.05 4.33 8.86
CA VAL A 260 13.56 4.63 7.51
C VAL A 260 15.09 4.54 7.41
N ASP A 261 15.74 3.81 8.31
CA ASP A 261 17.19 3.57 8.19
C ASP A 261 17.48 2.83 6.88
N ALA A 262 18.57 3.17 6.21
CA ALA A 262 18.91 2.53 4.95
C ALA A 262 19.35 1.07 5.13
N ASP A 263 19.99 0.72 6.25
CA ASP A 263 20.38 -0.65 6.58
C ASP A 263 19.20 -1.38 7.27
N PRO A 264 18.63 -2.44 6.66
CA PRO A 264 17.56 -3.22 7.28
C PRO A 264 17.89 -3.76 8.69
N ASN A 265 19.17 -3.96 9.02
CA ASN A 265 19.60 -4.44 10.33
C ASN A 265 19.55 -3.36 11.43
N GLN A 266 19.54 -2.08 11.06
CA GLN A 266 19.42 -0.96 12.00
C GLN A 266 17.96 -0.57 12.28
N ARG A 267 17.03 -1.07 11.45
CA ARG A 267 15.58 -0.86 11.61
C ARG A 267 15.01 -1.66 12.79
N PHE A 268 13.72 -1.51 12.99
CA PHE A 268 12.94 -2.49 13.75
C PHE A 268 12.99 -3.85 13.02
N GLN A 269 13.17 -4.94 13.75
CA GLN A 269 13.31 -6.28 13.19
C GLN A 269 11.97 -7.02 13.05
N SER A 270 10.87 -6.47 13.59
CA SER A 270 9.51 -6.96 13.38
C SER A 270 8.47 -5.86 13.54
N ALA A 271 7.29 -6.05 12.93
CA ALA A 271 6.15 -5.15 13.14
C ALA A 271 5.74 -5.09 14.63
N ARG A 272 5.85 -6.20 15.35
CA ARG A 272 5.62 -6.24 16.80
C ARG A 272 6.61 -5.37 17.58
N GLU A 273 7.90 -5.45 17.27
CA GLU A 273 8.93 -4.60 17.92
C GLU A 273 8.66 -3.12 17.65
N MET A 274 8.36 -2.77 16.40
CA MET A 274 8.04 -1.40 16.02
C MET A 274 6.78 -0.89 16.73
N CYS A 275 5.77 -1.75 16.92
CA CYS A 275 4.54 -1.40 17.63
C CYS A 275 4.80 -1.12 19.12
N ILE A 276 5.57 -1.98 19.80
CA ILE A 276 5.97 -1.76 21.20
C ILE A 276 6.74 -0.44 21.36
N ALA A 277 7.67 -0.16 20.44
CA ALA A 277 8.42 1.09 20.47
C ALA A 277 7.55 2.32 20.19
N LEU A 278 6.52 2.19 19.34
CA LEU A 278 5.55 3.24 19.06
C LEU A 278 4.69 3.56 20.28
N ASP A 279 4.19 2.53 20.97
CA ASP A 279 3.35 2.66 22.17
C ASP A 279 4.12 3.25 23.36
N ALA A 280 5.45 3.14 23.37
CA ALA A 280 6.33 3.72 24.39
C ALA A 280 6.67 5.20 24.15
N LEU A 281 6.21 5.81 23.03
CA LEU A 281 6.50 7.21 22.75
C LEU A 281 5.75 8.15 23.72
N PRO A 282 6.43 9.14 24.32
CA PRO A 282 5.75 10.22 25.02
C PRO A 282 5.17 11.18 23.97
N LEU A 283 3.88 11.04 23.66
CA LEU A 283 3.13 11.88 22.72
C LEU A 283 2.37 13.00 23.43
#